data_AF-B7LUD5-F1
#
_entry.id   AF-B7LUD5-F1
#
_cell.length_a   1.000
_cell.length_b   1.000
_cell.length_c   1.000
_cell.angle_alpha   90.00
_cell.angle_beta   90.00
_cell.angle_gamma   90.00
#
_symmetry.space_group_name_H-M   'P 1'
#
loop_
_entity.id
_entity.type
_entity.pdbx_description
1 polymer ?
#
loop_
_entity_poly.entity_id
_entity_poly.type
_entity_poly.pdbx_seq_one_letter_code
_entity_poly.pdbx_strand_id
1 'polypeptide(L)'
;MSKIDHQALREVAERAIPAMERLLMLPADDDLLSEQELKDYGVDIDALNAFKFLTGPETVLALLDELERNQQYIKSRDQENEDIALTVGKLRVELEATENNLIDSECHVAELEEALRDKQALLEASEKRIAELEAREVVLPRAHDVHPLGPQSAKIFCEFHRSIVNRCSDEIRKVGVKVSIKGN
;
A
#
# COMPACT_ATOMS: atom_id res chain seq x y z
N MET A 1 -12.26 -26.36 37.62
CA MET A 1 -13.63 -26.74 37.24
C MET A 1 -13.66 -28.24 37.02
N SER A 2 -14.58 -28.97 37.66
CA SER A 2 -14.74 -30.40 37.40
C SER A 2 -15.17 -30.60 35.95
N LYS A 3 -14.44 -31.43 35.20
CA LYS A 3 -14.78 -31.77 33.82
C LYS A 3 -15.95 -32.75 33.92
N ILE A 4 -17.17 -32.27 33.67
CA ILE A 4 -18.33 -33.16 33.55
C ILE A 4 -18.02 -34.08 32.37
N ASP A 5 -18.09 -35.38 32.60
CA ASP A 5 -17.98 -36.35 31.54
C ASP A 5 -19.30 -36.36 30.74
N HIS A 6 -19.30 -35.62 29.63
CA HIS A 6 -20.46 -35.48 28.76
C HIS A 6 -20.88 -36.82 28.14
N GLN A 7 -19.94 -37.74 27.93
CA GLN A 7 -20.23 -39.06 27.40
C GLN A 7 -20.91 -39.93 28.45
N ALA A 8 -20.37 -39.94 29.68
CA ALA A 8 -21.02 -40.62 30.80
C ALA A 8 -22.41 -40.04 31.09
N LEU A 9 -22.57 -38.72 30.98
CA LEU A 9 -23.87 -38.06 31.16
C LEU A 9 -24.87 -38.43 30.07
N ARG A 10 -24.43 -38.52 28.81
CA ARG A 10 -25.25 -38.99 27.68
C ARG A 10 -25.74 -40.42 27.92
N GLU A 11 -24.84 -41.33 28.29
CA GLU A 11 -25.19 -42.73 28.54
C GLU A 11 -26.15 -42.90 29.74
N VAL A 12 -26.03 -42.06 30.76
CA VAL A 12 -26.94 -42.06 31.91
C VAL A 12 -28.32 -41.52 31.49
N ALA A 13 -28.37 -40.45 30.71
CA ALA A 13 -29.62 -39.90 30.20
C ALA A 13 -30.34 -40.91 29.29
N GLU A 14 -29.64 -41.54 28.34
CA GLU A 14 -30.21 -42.58 27.46
C GLU A 14 -30.77 -43.77 28.26
N ARG A 15 -30.06 -44.22 29.31
CA ARG A 15 -30.54 -45.29 30.20
C ARG A 15 -31.73 -44.87 31.06
N ALA A 16 -31.87 -43.59 31.37
CA ALA A 16 -32.95 -43.06 32.20
C ALA A 16 -34.27 -42.87 31.43
N ILE A 17 -34.24 -42.75 30.10
CA ILE A 17 -35.46 -42.65 29.25
C ILE A 17 -36.47 -43.78 29.55
N PRO A 18 -36.11 -45.08 29.38
CA PRO A 18 -37.08 -46.16 29.61
C PRO A 18 -37.49 -46.29 31.09
N ALA A 19 -36.64 -45.86 32.03
CA ALA A 19 -36.99 -45.82 33.45
C ALA A 19 -38.03 -44.72 33.72
N MET A 20 -37.90 -43.57 33.07
CA MET A 20 -38.84 -42.46 33.20
C MET A 20 -40.19 -42.77 32.52
N GLU A 21 -40.18 -43.40 31.35
CA GLU A 21 -41.38 -43.90 30.66
C GLU A 21 -42.11 -44.95 31.51
N ARG A 22 -41.40 -45.89 32.14
CA ARG A 22 -42.01 -46.88 33.05
C ARG A 22 -42.61 -46.24 34.29
N LEU A 23 -41.95 -45.24 34.87
CA LEU A 23 -42.49 -44.46 36.00
C LEU A 23 -43.76 -43.69 35.65
N LEU A 24 -43.97 -43.34 34.37
CA LEU A 24 -45.20 -42.72 33.88
C LEU A 24 -46.34 -43.72 33.65
N MET A 25 -46.02 -45.00 33.46
CA MET A 25 -46.96 -46.09 33.18
C MET A 25 -47.32 -46.92 34.42
N LEU A 26 -46.74 -46.63 35.59
CA LEU A 26 -47.09 -47.31 36.84
C LEU A 26 -48.53 -46.92 37.26
N PRO A 27 -49.41 -47.89 37.53
CA PRO A 27 -50.71 -47.59 38.14
C PRO A 27 -50.49 -46.91 39.49
N ALA A 28 -51.34 -45.93 39.82
CA ALA A 28 -51.41 -45.41 41.17
C ALA A 28 -52.02 -46.50 42.05
N ASP A 29 -51.18 -47.42 42.55
CA ASP A 29 -51.62 -48.52 43.41
C ASP A 29 -52.15 -47.96 44.75
N ASP A 30 -53.22 -48.56 45.27
CA ASP A 30 -53.97 -48.17 46.48
C ASP A 30 -53.15 -48.14 47.80
N ASP A 31 -51.87 -48.56 47.79
CA ASP A 31 -50.95 -48.54 48.93
C ASP A 31 -50.01 -47.31 48.94
N LEU A 32 -50.04 -46.45 47.91
CA LEU A 32 -49.32 -45.18 47.86
C LEU A 32 -50.25 -44.02 48.25
N LEU A 33 -49.69 -42.96 48.85
CA LEU A 33 -50.45 -41.72 49.11
C LEU A 33 -51.13 -41.26 47.82
N SER A 34 -52.45 -41.11 47.86
CA SER A 34 -53.22 -40.63 46.73
C SER A 34 -52.78 -39.21 46.34
N GLU A 35 -52.95 -38.82 45.07
CA GLU A 35 -52.70 -37.44 44.64
C GLU A 35 -53.48 -36.42 45.49
N GLN A 36 -54.64 -36.82 46.02
CA GLN A 36 -55.44 -35.99 46.90
C GLN A 36 -54.78 -35.80 48.28
N GLU A 37 -54.25 -36.86 48.88
CA GLU A 37 -53.52 -36.77 50.16
C GLU A 37 -52.23 -35.93 50.02
N LEU A 38 -51.49 -36.09 48.92
CA LEU A 38 -50.30 -35.28 48.64
C LEU A 38 -50.65 -33.79 48.47
N LYS A 39 -51.76 -33.47 47.79
CA LYS A 39 -52.28 -32.09 47.69
C LYS A 39 -52.70 -31.55 49.07
N ASP A 40 -53.30 -32.37 49.92
CA ASP A 40 -53.70 -32.00 51.29
C ASP A 40 -52.48 -31.75 52.20
N TYR A 41 -51.33 -32.40 51.92
CA TYR A 41 -50.03 -32.09 52.53
C TYR A 41 -49.32 -30.85 51.91
N GLY A 42 -49.96 -30.16 50.97
CA GLY A 42 -49.42 -28.96 50.33
C GLY A 42 -48.42 -29.22 49.20
N VAL A 43 -48.36 -30.45 48.68
CA VAL A 43 -47.51 -30.79 47.53
C VAL A 43 -48.21 -30.38 46.24
N ASP A 44 -47.58 -29.49 45.47
CA ASP A 44 -48.02 -29.16 44.11
C ASP A 44 -47.56 -30.24 43.14
N ILE A 45 -48.44 -31.20 42.91
CA ILE A 45 -48.21 -32.35 42.03
C ILE A 45 -48.04 -31.91 40.57
N ASP A 46 -48.75 -30.87 40.15
CA ASP A 46 -48.68 -30.35 38.79
C ASP A 46 -47.31 -29.71 38.54
N ALA A 47 -46.81 -28.93 39.50
CA ALA A 47 -45.46 -28.38 39.45
C ALA A 47 -44.37 -29.47 39.47
N LEU A 48 -44.54 -30.52 40.28
CA LEU A 48 -43.60 -31.64 40.37
C LEU A 48 -43.53 -32.43 39.05
N ASN A 49 -44.67 -32.71 38.44
CA ASN A 49 -44.75 -33.38 37.15
C ASN A 49 -44.13 -32.50 36.05
N ALA A 50 -44.46 -31.20 36.02
CA ALA A 50 -43.86 -30.27 35.07
C ALA A 50 -42.34 -30.21 35.19
N PHE A 51 -41.81 -30.15 36.42
CA PHE A 51 -40.36 -30.20 36.66
C PHE A 51 -39.73 -31.49 36.13
N LYS A 52 -40.31 -32.65 36.45
CA LYS A 52 -39.81 -33.97 36.00
C LYS A 52 -39.73 -34.07 34.47
N PHE A 53 -40.72 -33.53 33.76
CA PHE A 53 -40.70 -33.48 32.29
C PHE A 53 -39.68 -32.48 31.75
N LEU A 54 -39.65 -31.26 32.31
CA LEU A 54 -38.76 -30.20 31.84
C LEU A 54 -37.28 -30.51 32.12
N THR A 55 -36.97 -31.26 33.18
CA THR A 55 -35.60 -31.67 33.54
C THR A 55 -35.34 -33.15 33.27
N GLY A 56 -36.11 -33.75 32.37
CA GLY A 56 -36.00 -35.17 32.02
C GLY A 56 -34.72 -35.51 31.24
N PRO A 57 -34.43 -36.80 31.06
CA PRO A 57 -33.30 -37.27 30.26
C PRO A 57 -33.34 -36.77 28.81
N GLU A 58 -34.52 -36.57 28.22
CA GLU A 58 -34.69 -36.00 26.88
C GLU A 58 -34.19 -34.56 26.82
N THR A 59 -34.51 -33.73 27.83
CA THR A 59 -33.97 -32.37 27.92
C THR A 59 -32.45 -32.38 28.08
N VAL A 60 -31.91 -33.30 28.90
CA VAL A 60 -30.45 -33.44 29.09
C VAL A 60 -29.76 -33.80 27.76
N LEU A 61 -30.33 -34.72 26.98
CA LEU A 61 -29.79 -35.08 25.67
C LEU A 61 -29.86 -33.92 24.66
N ALA A 62 -30.98 -33.20 24.60
CA ALA A 62 -31.11 -32.04 23.73
C ALA A 62 -30.05 -30.95 24.06
N LEU A 63 -29.81 -30.70 25.34
CA LEU A 63 -28.78 -29.76 25.79
C LEU A 63 -27.36 -30.26 25.45
N LEU A 64 -27.11 -31.57 25.53
CA LEU A 64 -25.82 -32.15 25.12
C LEU A 64 -25.60 -32.03 23.60
N ASP A 65 -26.63 -32.24 22.79
CA ASP A 65 -26.56 -32.07 21.33
C ASP A 65 -26.32 -30.61 20.94
N GLU A 66 -26.96 -29.66 21.64
CA GLU A 66 -26.68 -28.22 21.49
C GLU A 66 -25.26 -27.86 21.89
N LEU A 67 -24.79 -28.39 23.02
CA LEU A 67 -23.43 -28.14 23.51
C LEU A 67 -22.38 -28.67 22.53
N GLU A 68 -22.60 -29.87 21.97
CA GLU A 68 -21.70 -30.47 20.99
C GLU A 68 -21.63 -29.64 19.70
N ARG A 69 -22.78 -29.19 19.18
CA ARG A 69 -22.82 -28.27 18.03
C ARG A 69 -22.09 -26.96 18.32
N ASN A 70 -22.30 -26.38 19.49
CA ASN A 70 -21.61 -25.15 19.91
C ASN A 70 -20.09 -25.35 20.02
N GLN A 71 -19.64 -26.49 20.53
CA GLN A 71 -18.21 -26.82 20.58
C GLN A 71 -17.60 -26.99 19.20
N GLN A 72 -18.31 -27.62 18.26
CA GLN A 72 -17.87 -27.73 16.87
C GLN A 72 -17.79 -26.35 16.19
N TYR A 73 -18.78 -25.49 16.42
CA TYR A 73 -18.77 -24.12 15.92
C TYR A 73 -17.57 -23.32 16.44
N ILE A 74 -17.28 -23.39 17.74
CA ILE A 74 -16.10 -22.73 18.33
C ILE A 74 -14.81 -23.22 17.66
N LYS A 75 -14.64 -24.54 17.52
CA LYS A 75 -13.46 -25.10 16.83
C LYS A 75 -13.31 -24.59 15.40
N SER A 76 -14.41 -24.54 14.64
CA SER A 76 -14.39 -24.02 13.27
C SER A 76 -14.02 -22.53 13.23
N ARG A 77 -14.54 -21.75 14.18
CA ARG A 77 -14.23 -20.31 14.28
C ARG A 77 -12.78 -20.07 14.69
N ASP A 78 -12.24 -20.89 15.59
CA ASP A 78 -10.84 -20.80 15.99
C ASP A 78 -9.92 -21.12 14.81
N GLN A 79 -10.24 -22.15 14.01
CA GLN A 79 -9.49 -22.45 12.80
C GLN A 79 -9.56 -21.32 11.76
N GLU A 80 -10.76 -20.79 11.51
CA GLU A 80 -10.95 -19.65 10.59
C GLU A 80 -10.14 -18.43 11.06
N ASN A 81 -10.15 -18.13 12.37
CA ASN A 81 -9.39 -17.03 12.94
C ASN A 81 -7.88 -17.24 12.80
N GLU A 82 -7.39 -18.48 12.94
CA GLU A 82 -5.98 -18.82 12.71
C GLU A 82 -5.60 -18.60 11.24
N ASP A 83 -6.42 -19.07 10.30
CA ASP A 83 -6.18 -18.90 8.85
C ASP A 83 -6.20 -17.41 8.46
N ILE A 84 -7.13 -16.62 9.04
CA ILE A 84 -7.18 -15.16 8.89
C ILE A 84 -5.91 -14.52 9.44
N ALA A 85 -5.46 -14.92 10.64
CA ALA A 85 -4.24 -14.37 11.24
C ALA A 85 -3.00 -14.64 10.38
N LEU A 86 -2.89 -15.85 9.82
CA LEU A 86 -1.81 -16.21 8.88
C LEU A 86 -1.87 -15.38 7.60
N THR A 87 -3.06 -15.19 7.04
CA THR A 87 -3.25 -14.43 5.80
C THR A 87 -2.94 -12.95 6.00
N VAL A 88 -3.46 -12.35 7.08
CA VAL A 88 -3.15 -10.97 7.46
C VAL A 88 -1.66 -10.81 7.74
N GLY A 89 -1.01 -11.79 8.37
CA GLY A 89 0.43 -11.80 8.59
C GLY A 89 1.23 -11.73 7.28
N LYS A 90 0.87 -12.55 6.28
CA LYS A 90 1.51 -12.52 4.95
C LYS A 90 1.32 -11.18 4.25
N LEU A 91 0.09 -10.67 4.21
CA LEU A 91 -0.23 -9.40 3.56
C LEU A 91 0.51 -8.22 4.20
N ARG A 92 0.74 -8.23 5.53
CA ARG A 92 1.53 -7.20 6.21
C ARG A 92 2.98 -7.19 5.76
N VAL A 93 3.60 -8.36 5.65
CA VAL A 93 4.99 -8.50 5.17
C VAL A 93 5.11 -8.08 3.71
N GLU A 94 4.17 -8.49 2.86
CA GLU A 94 4.15 -8.08 1.46
C GLU A 94 3.97 -6.56 1.32
N LEU A 95 3.08 -5.96 2.11
CA LEU A 95 2.87 -4.51 2.12
C LEU A 95 4.14 -3.78 2.53
N GLU A 96 4.78 -4.17 3.63
CA GLU A 96 6.03 -3.57 4.11
C GLU A 96 7.15 -3.68 3.06
N ALA A 97 7.26 -4.81 2.36
CA ALA A 97 8.21 -4.96 1.27
C ALA A 97 7.92 -4.01 0.10
N THR A 98 6.64 -3.83 -0.27
CA THR A 98 6.26 -2.88 -1.33
C THR A 98 6.48 -1.42 -0.92
N GLU A 99 6.22 -1.07 0.34
CA GLU A 99 6.47 0.27 0.87
C GLU A 99 7.97 0.61 0.87
N ASN A 100 8.83 -0.33 1.28
CA ASN A 100 10.28 -0.12 1.23
C ASN A 100 10.79 0.08 -0.21
N ASN A 101 10.30 -0.72 -1.16
CA ASN A 101 10.66 -0.54 -2.57
C ASN A 101 10.17 0.81 -3.14
N LEU A 102 9.02 1.29 -2.69
CA LEU A 102 8.51 2.61 -3.08
C LEU A 102 9.42 3.73 -2.55
N ILE A 103 9.82 3.66 -1.28
CA ILE A 103 10.74 4.63 -0.67
C ILE A 103 12.08 4.65 -1.42
N ASP A 104 12.64 3.48 -1.75
CA ASP A 104 13.88 3.38 -2.53
C ASP A 104 13.73 4.03 -3.92
N SER A 105 12.60 3.79 -4.59
CA SER A 105 12.30 4.41 -5.88
C SER A 105 12.13 5.92 -5.78
N GLU A 106 11.46 6.43 -4.73
CA GLU A 106 11.29 7.87 -4.49
C GLU A 106 12.64 8.56 -4.25
N CYS A 107 13.54 7.91 -3.50
CA CYS A 107 14.90 8.39 -3.29
C CYS A 107 15.65 8.52 -4.63
N HIS A 108 15.59 7.49 -5.48
CA HIS A 108 16.27 7.52 -6.77
C HIS A 108 15.70 8.58 -7.72
N VAL A 109 14.39 8.82 -7.69
CA VAL A 109 13.77 9.91 -8.47
C VAL A 109 14.30 11.26 -8.00
N ALA A 110 14.41 11.50 -6.70
CA ALA A 110 14.94 12.75 -6.17
C ALA A 110 16.39 13.02 -6.61
N GLU A 111 17.24 12.00 -6.62
CA GLU A 111 18.62 12.08 -7.13
C GLU A 111 18.66 12.44 -8.63
N LEU A 112 17.79 11.81 -9.43
CA LEU A 112 17.69 12.08 -10.87
C LEU A 112 17.19 13.50 -11.15
N GLU A 113 16.24 14.00 -10.37
CA GLU A 113 15.75 15.37 -10.49
C GLU A 113 16.84 16.40 -10.17
N GLU A 114 17.65 16.15 -9.14
CA GLU A 114 18.80 17.01 -8.81
C GLU A 114 19.83 17.03 -9.94
N ALA A 115 20.22 15.85 -10.44
CA ALA A 115 21.14 15.75 -11.57
C ALA A 115 20.60 16.43 -12.84
N LEU A 116 19.28 16.40 -13.05
CA LEU A 116 18.63 17.09 -14.16
C LEU A 116 18.69 18.61 -14.00
N ARG A 117 18.44 19.13 -12.78
CA ARG A 117 18.56 20.58 -12.47
C ARG A 117 19.98 21.08 -12.72
N ASP A 118 21.00 20.34 -12.28
CA ASP A 118 22.40 20.69 -12.52
C ASP A 118 22.74 20.75 -14.01
N LYS A 119 22.27 19.75 -14.78
CA LYS A 119 22.47 19.74 -16.23
C LYS A 119 21.77 20.90 -16.93
N GLN A 120 20.57 21.27 -16.50
CA GLN A 120 19.86 22.44 -17.03
C GLN A 120 20.63 23.73 -16.76
N ALA A 121 21.15 23.91 -15.54
CA ALA A 121 21.97 25.09 -15.21
C ALA A 121 23.26 25.17 -16.06
N LEU A 122 23.91 24.03 -16.31
CA LEU A 122 25.08 23.96 -17.20
C LEU A 122 24.72 24.31 -18.65
N LEU A 123 23.57 23.83 -19.14
CA LEU A 123 23.09 24.14 -20.49
C LEU A 123 22.82 25.65 -20.61
N GLU A 124 22.07 26.24 -19.69
CA GLU A 124 21.80 27.69 -19.68
C GLU A 124 23.09 28.52 -19.62
N ALA A 125 24.05 28.12 -18.80
CA ALA A 125 25.36 28.77 -18.73
C ALA A 125 26.13 28.67 -20.05
N SER A 126 26.05 27.52 -20.73
CA SER A 126 26.69 27.30 -22.02
C SER A 126 26.02 28.12 -23.13
N GLU A 127 24.69 28.20 -23.16
CA GLU A 127 23.92 28.98 -24.11
C GLU A 127 24.22 30.48 -23.94
N LYS A 128 24.29 30.96 -22.70
CA LYS A 128 24.68 32.33 -22.40
C LYS A 128 26.10 32.64 -22.89
N ARG A 129 27.04 31.71 -22.71
CA ARG A 129 28.42 31.87 -23.18
C ARG A 129 28.49 31.87 -24.71
N ILE A 130 27.71 31.02 -25.38
CA ILE A 130 27.61 31.01 -26.85
C ILE A 130 27.06 32.36 -27.33
N ALA A 131 25.96 32.84 -26.76
CA ALA A 131 25.37 34.13 -27.13
C ALA A 131 26.36 35.30 -26.90
N GLU A 132 27.12 35.28 -25.80
CA GLU A 132 28.17 36.27 -25.56
C GLU A 132 29.27 36.22 -26.64
N LEU A 133 29.73 35.02 -27.00
CA LEU A 133 30.75 34.83 -28.03
C LEU A 133 30.26 35.23 -29.43
N GLU A 134 29.01 34.92 -29.76
CA GLU A 134 28.37 35.30 -31.03
C GLU A 134 28.15 36.82 -31.13
N ALA A 135 27.94 37.50 -29.99
CA ALA A 135 27.83 38.95 -29.94
C ALA A 135 29.17 39.69 -30.10
N ARG A 136 30.31 39.01 -29.83
CA ARG A 136 31.64 39.62 -29.96
C ARG A 136 31.94 39.96 -31.41
N GLU A 137 32.49 41.15 -31.60
CA GLU A 137 32.86 41.67 -32.91
C GLU A 137 34.38 41.68 -33.05
N VAL A 138 34.87 41.07 -34.12
CA VAL A 138 36.28 41.12 -34.49
C VAL A 138 36.56 42.46 -35.18
N VAL A 139 37.57 43.20 -34.72
CA VAL A 139 37.95 44.47 -35.33
C VAL A 139 39.25 44.30 -36.12
N LEU A 140 39.16 44.44 -37.44
CA LEU A 140 40.30 44.43 -38.34
C LEU A 140 41.01 45.80 -38.35
N PRO A 141 42.33 45.85 -38.53
CA PRO A 141 43.06 47.10 -38.61
C PRO A 141 42.65 47.91 -39.85
N ARG A 142 42.61 49.25 -39.71
CA ARG A 142 42.39 50.15 -40.85
C ARG A 142 43.61 50.14 -41.77
N ALA A 143 43.38 50.10 -43.08
CA ALA A 143 44.43 50.43 -44.03
C ALA A 143 44.76 51.93 -43.94
N HIS A 144 46.03 52.28 -43.77
CA HIS A 144 46.46 53.67 -43.69
C HIS A 144 46.37 54.34 -45.06
N ASP A 145 45.91 55.58 -45.07
CA ASP A 145 45.87 56.40 -46.28
C ASP A 145 47.22 57.10 -46.47
N VAL A 146 47.69 57.18 -47.70
CA VAL A 146 48.89 57.96 -48.05
C VAL A 146 48.48 59.40 -48.34
N HIS A 147 49.36 60.34 -48.01
CA HIS A 147 49.16 61.75 -48.36
C HIS A 147 48.91 61.92 -49.88
N PRO A 148 48.04 62.84 -50.32
CA PRO A 148 47.73 63.03 -51.75
C PRO A 148 48.95 63.32 -52.64
N LEU A 149 49.99 63.96 -52.08
CA LEU A 149 51.27 64.23 -52.74
C LEU A 149 52.31 63.10 -52.60
N GLY A 150 51.94 61.96 -52.02
CA GLY A 150 52.83 60.82 -51.84
C GLY A 150 53.19 60.11 -53.15
N PRO A 151 54.30 59.35 -53.18
CA PRO A 151 54.73 58.61 -54.35
C PRO A 151 53.68 57.57 -54.79
N GLN A 152 53.54 57.39 -56.11
CA GLN A 152 52.52 56.53 -56.70
C GLN A 152 52.59 55.07 -56.21
N SER A 153 53.80 54.57 -55.95
CA SER A 153 54.03 53.23 -55.40
C SER A 153 53.38 53.02 -54.03
N ALA A 154 53.44 54.02 -53.16
CA ALA A 154 52.82 53.95 -51.84
C ALA A 154 51.29 53.94 -51.93
N LYS A 155 50.70 54.68 -52.89
CA LYS A 155 49.26 54.67 -53.13
C LYS A 155 48.76 53.29 -53.56
N ILE A 156 49.46 52.66 -54.51
CA ILE A 156 49.16 51.29 -54.97
C ILE A 156 49.26 50.29 -53.81
N PHE A 157 50.29 50.41 -52.96
CA PHE A 157 50.46 49.53 -51.80
C PHE A 157 49.30 49.67 -50.79
N CYS A 158 48.87 50.88 -50.47
CA CYS A 158 47.76 51.12 -49.56
C CYS A 158 46.41 50.65 -50.12
N GLU A 159 46.18 50.82 -51.44
CA GLU A 159 45.00 50.28 -52.12
C GLU A 159 44.96 48.75 -52.07
N PHE A 160 46.11 48.10 -52.31
CA PHE A 160 46.23 46.65 -52.20
C PHE A 160 45.96 46.16 -50.77
N HIS A 161 46.55 46.81 -49.77
CA HIS A 161 46.29 46.52 -48.36
C HIS A 161 44.80 46.65 -48.01
N ARG A 162 44.14 47.71 -48.48
CA ARG A 162 42.70 47.93 -48.27
C ARG A 162 41.87 46.81 -48.92
N SER A 163 42.24 46.40 -50.14
CA SER A 163 41.58 45.29 -50.85
C SER A 163 41.67 43.96 -50.09
N ILE A 164 42.83 43.65 -49.52
CA ILE A 164 43.01 42.45 -48.68
C ILE A 164 42.15 42.54 -47.42
N VAL A 165 42.20 43.65 -46.68
CA VAL A 165 41.43 43.81 -45.43
C VAL A 165 39.93 43.67 -45.69
N ASN A 166 39.43 44.24 -46.77
CA ASN A 166 38.02 44.10 -47.16
C ASN A 166 37.66 42.66 -47.51
N ARG A 167 38.51 41.97 -48.31
CA ARG A 167 38.27 40.56 -48.65
C ARG A 167 38.26 39.67 -47.42
N CYS A 168 39.19 39.86 -46.50
CA CYS A 168 39.20 39.12 -45.23
C CYS A 168 37.93 39.39 -44.41
N SER A 169 37.49 40.65 -44.32
CA SER A 169 36.23 41.00 -43.65
C SER A 169 35.04 40.27 -44.27
N ASP A 170 34.94 40.24 -45.60
CA ASP A 170 33.83 39.57 -46.30
C ASP A 170 33.86 38.05 -46.10
N GLU A 171 35.02 37.40 -46.17
CA GLU A 171 35.14 35.96 -45.88
C GLU A 171 34.78 35.64 -44.41
N ILE A 172 35.16 36.50 -43.46
CA ILE A 172 34.81 36.33 -42.04
C ILE A 172 33.28 36.47 -41.84
N ARG A 173 32.61 37.40 -42.53
CA ARG A 173 31.14 37.52 -42.47
C ARG A 173 30.43 36.31 -43.03
N LYS A 174 30.96 35.69 -44.10
CA LYS A 174 30.35 34.49 -44.70
C LYS A 174 30.28 33.31 -43.73
N VAL A 175 31.21 33.21 -42.79
CA VAL A 175 31.19 32.17 -41.73
C VAL A 175 30.38 32.59 -40.50
N GLY A 176 29.61 33.68 -40.58
CA GLY A 176 28.70 34.14 -39.52
C GLY A 176 29.37 34.92 -38.39
N VAL A 177 30.65 35.27 -38.51
CA VAL A 177 31.37 36.03 -37.48
C VAL A 177 31.19 37.53 -37.71
N LYS A 178 30.80 38.24 -36.65
CA LYS A 178 30.66 39.69 -36.68
C LYS A 178 32.05 40.36 -36.79
N VAL A 179 32.23 41.20 -37.80
CA VAL A 179 33.52 41.86 -38.07
C VAL A 179 33.35 43.30 -38.58
N SER A 180 34.15 44.21 -38.03
CA SER A 180 34.31 45.60 -38.49
C SER A 180 35.76 45.93 -38.80
N ILE A 181 35.97 47.08 -39.44
CA ILE A 181 37.30 47.63 -39.71
C ILE A 181 37.45 48.88 -38.83
N LYS A 182 38.56 48.99 -38.10
CA LYS A 182 38.80 50.05 -37.11
C LYS A 182 38.61 51.45 -37.72
N GLY A 183 37.72 52.24 -37.15
CA GLY A 183 37.48 53.62 -37.58
C GLY A 183 36.57 53.78 -38.79
N ASN A 184 35.79 52.75 -39.10
CA ASN A 184 34.57 52.83 -39.92
C ASN A 184 33.32 52.88 -39.02
#